data_AF-A0A2V9KPQ2-F1
#
_entry.id   AF-A0A2V9KPQ2-F1
#
_cell.length_a   1.000
_cell.length_b   1.000
_cell.length_c   1.000
_cell.angle_alpha   90.00
_cell.angle_beta   90.00
_cell.angle_gamma   90.00
#
_symmetry.space_group_name_H-M   'P 1'
#
loop_
_entity.id
_entity.type
_entity.pdbx_description
1 polymer ?
#
loop_
_entity_poly.entity_id
_entity_poly.type
_entity_poly.pdbx_seq_one_letter_code
_entity_poly.pdbx_strand_id
1 'polypeptide(L)'
;MSLIVSIPEMQRFSRDIRAQAKSLALVPALGRLDERHLTLIHEGRRQCDATVVALVQDPTNPARCESPAPHPQNVEAGQKLLTQFTVDAVFVPQHTEMYPQAFETFLLPGYTAASPEAAFRPDYYRGAMTTLLKLFNIVRPDVAYFSQTDFQQAVVVRRMMQDLNLETRLVMCPIERGNGRTAKNPGNGHASAEDGLGAQALEKGLRRIQELVHTGETEAHKLLEEMRKVIAAAPQVQIDYALIVEPNRLQPVDKVVSGCVALVVAHTGSERLTDNLILGSADHTEGQLIDLAFQGQPHAKVHARVPGLETEGLKRRIESCRDCAALSSIVLPPREFLVKYVKSDYPDLNSVEVAVIGRDAPMKRERFLYRQPATQDPFVAELYKLVGVKDFLEFRSRFALTDAVRCHASSSRIPEGALDRCVRHLRDELKLFPNLKAIVVLGNDAYLQFQRFVLGRPASEIKSFDSLLKGQGWHGEAAQVPALGGRT
;
A
#
# COMPACT_ATOMS: atom_id res chain seq x y z
N MET A 1 -7.76 -0.52 -28.79
CA MET A 1 -8.27 0.73 -28.18
C MET A 1 -9.65 1.02 -28.75
N SER A 2 -10.69 0.88 -27.94
CA SER A 2 -12.07 1.23 -28.30
C SER A 2 -12.40 2.65 -27.83
N LEU A 3 -12.96 3.49 -28.69
CA LEU A 3 -13.52 4.78 -28.30
C LEU A 3 -14.97 4.56 -27.86
N ILE A 4 -15.30 4.93 -26.62
CA ILE A 4 -16.62 4.73 -26.03
C ILE A 4 -17.19 6.09 -25.62
N VAL A 5 -18.40 6.42 -26.05
CA VAL A 5 -19.02 7.73 -25.81
C VAL A 5 -20.32 7.65 -25.01
N SER A 6 -20.89 6.46 -24.81
CA SER A 6 -22.12 6.27 -24.04
C SER A 6 -21.86 5.49 -22.74
N ILE A 7 -22.63 5.80 -21.70
CA ILE A 7 -22.56 5.11 -20.41
C ILE A 7 -22.92 3.62 -20.56
N PRO A 8 -23.98 3.22 -21.28
CA PRO A 8 -24.33 1.80 -21.43
C PRO A 8 -23.23 0.96 -22.09
N GLU A 9 -22.54 1.52 -23.09
CA GLU A 9 -21.41 0.84 -23.75
C GLU A 9 -20.21 0.71 -22.80
N MET A 10 -19.88 1.75 -22.03
CA MET A 10 -18.78 1.71 -21.06
C MET A 10 -19.05 0.69 -19.96
N GLN A 11 -20.29 0.64 -19.46
CA GLN A 11 -20.71 -0.37 -18.50
C GLN A 11 -20.65 -1.78 -19.10
N ARG A 12 -21.02 -1.96 -20.37
CA ARG A 12 -20.93 -3.26 -21.06
C ARG A 12 -19.47 -3.70 -21.18
N PHE A 13 -18.58 -2.84 -21.67
CA PHE A 13 -17.15 -3.11 -21.74
C PHE A 13 -16.59 -3.54 -20.39
N SER A 14 -16.92 -2.81 -19.32
CA SER A 14 -16.44 -3.10 -17.98
C SER A 14 -16.96 -4.44 -17.44
N ARG A 15 -18.23 -4.78 -17.74
CA ARG A 15 -18.81 -6.10 -17.43
C ARG A 15 -18.11 -7.22 -18.19
N ASP A 16 -17.76 -7.01 -19.46
CA ASP A 16 -17.10 -8.02 -20.30
C ASP A 16 -15.66 -8.31 -19.82
N ILE A 17 -14.93 -7.28 -19.37
CA ILE A 17 -13.61 -7.46 -18.73
C ILE A 17 -13.77 -8.22 -17.41
N ARG A 18 -14.73 -7.81 -16.59
CA ARG A 18 -15.04 -8.45 -15.30
C ARG A 18 -15.44 -9.93 -15.45
N ALA A 19 -16.22 -10.26 -16.49
CA ALA A 19 -16.62 -11.64 -16.79
C ALA A 19 -15.43 -12.54 -17.19
N GLN A 20 -14.34 -11.95 -17.70
CA GLN A 20 -13.09 -12.64 -17.98
C GLN A 20 -12.16 -12.73 -16.75
N ALA A 21 -12.65 -12.35 -15.56
CA ALA A 21 -11.88 -12.29 -14.32
C ALA A 21 -10.61 -11.42 -14.39
N LYS A 22 -10.57 -10.47 -15.33
CA LYS A 22 -9.47 -9.53 -15.54
C LYS A 22 -9.63 -8.31 -14.66
N SER A 23 -8.49 -7.78 -14.21
CA SER A 23 -8.42 -6.52 -13.47
C SER A 23 -8.50 -5.31 -14.40
N LEU A 24 -9.18 -4.26 -13.96
CA LEU A 24 -9.46 -3.04 -14.71
C LEU A 24 -8.88 -1.81 -14.02
N ALA A 25 -7.95 -1.13 -14.70
CA ALA A 25 -7.42 0.17 -14.31
C ALA A 25 -8.28 1.31 -14.88
N LEU A 26 -8.50 2.35 -14.09
CA LEU A 26 -9.07 3.62 -14.51
C LEU A 26 -8.04 4.74 -14.34
N VAL A 27 -7.83 5.53 -15.39
CA VAL A 27 -7.11 6.80 -15.36
C VAL A 27 -8.13 7.91 -15.63
N PRO A 28 -8.67 8.58 -14.60
CA PRO A 28 -9.60 9.69 -14.78
C PRO A 28 -8.84 10.97 -15.16
N ALA A 29 -9.26 11.61 -16.23
CA ALA A 29 -8.78 12.89 -16.71
C ALA A 29 -9.96 13.87 -16.75
N LEU A 30 -10.06 14.73 -15.74
CA LEU A 30 -11.10 15.75 -15.63
C LEU A 30 -10.76 16.97 -16.49
N GLY A 31 -10.93 16.83 -17.81
CA GLY A 31 -10.62 17.86 -18.81
C GLY A 31 -9.72 17.30 -19.92
N ARG A 32 -8.45 17.72 -19.93
CA ARG A 32 -7.50 17.41 -21.02
C ARG A 32 -6.48 16.36 -20.61
N LEU A 33 -6.16 15.46 -21.55
CA LEU A 33 -5.05 14.52 -21.42
C LEU A 33 -3.72 15.25 -21.65
N ASP A 34 -2.74 14.99 -20.79
CA ASP A 34 -1.38 15.54 -20.89
C ASP A 34 -0.35 14.45 -20.59
N GLU A 35 0.93 14.79 -20.66
CA GLU A 35 2.04 13.85 -20.45
C GLU A 35 2.02 13.17 -19.06
N ARG A 36 1.44 13.80 -18.03
CA ARG A 36 1.35 13.18 -16.70
C ARG A 36 0.42 12.00 -16.66
N HIS A 37 -0.62 12.03 -17.50
CA HIS A 37 -1.53 10.91 -17.64
C HIS A 37 -0.84 9.70 -18.27
N LEU A 38 0.24 9.90 -19.04
CA LEU A 38 0.98 8.79 -19.65
C LEU A 38 1.64 7.90 -18.59
N THR A 39 2.17 8.49 -17.52
CA THR A 39 2.68 7.76 -16.35
C THR A 39 1.60 6.93 -15.68
N LEU A 40 0.41 7.53 -15.49
CA LEU A 40 -0.74 6.84 -14.89
C LEU A 40 -1.20 5.66 -15.75
N ILE A 41 -1.23 5.85 -17.07
CA ILE A 41 -1.55 4.80 -18.04
C ILE A 41 -0.49 3.69 -18.00
N HIS A 42 0.79 4.06 -17.95
CA HIS A 42 1.89 3.10 -17.86
C HIS A 42 1.75 2.23 -16.60
N GLU A 43 1.53 2.83 -15.44
CA GLU A 43 1.35 2.08 -14.19
C GLU A 43 0.06 1.25 -14.19
N GLY A 44 -1.04 1.78 -14.72
CA GLY A 44 -2.30 1.06 -14.90
C GLY A 44 -2.11 -0.24 -15.68
N ARG A 45 -1.37 -0.18 -16.78
CA ARG A 45 -1.05 -1.36 -17.60
C ARG A 45 -0.09 -2.33 -16.95
N ARG A 46 0.83 -1.84 -16.13
CA ARG A 46 1.81 -2.68 -15.43
C ARG A 46 1.13 -3.52 -14.34
N GLN A 47 0.09 -2.97 -13.70
CA GLN A 47 -0.57 -3.62 -12.57
C GLN A 47 -1.86 -4.35 -12.93
N CYS A 48 -2.60 -3.90 -13.95
CA CYS A 48 -3.91 -4.43 -14.33
C CYS A 48 -3.92 -5.06 -15.72
N ASP A 49 -4.91 -5.92 -16.00
CA ASP A 49 -5.04 -6.64 -17.26
C ASP A 49 -5.68 -5.80 -18.37
N ALA A 50 -6.51 -4.81 -18.01
CA ALA A 50 -7.12 -3.85 -18.92
C ALA A 50 -7.04 -2.42 -18.35
N THR A 51 -6.95 -1.42 -19.24
CA THR A 51 -6.85 0.00 -18.86
C THR A 51 -7.88 0.86 -19.61
N VAL A 52 -8.62 1.65 -18.83
CA VAL A 52 -9.58 2.66 -19.32
C VAL A 52 -9.06 4.06 -18.99
N VAL A 53 -9.04 4.93 -19.99
CA VAL A 53 -8.81 6.37 -19.80
C VAL A 53 -10.15 7.08 -19.92
N ALA A 54 -10.57 7.84 -18.90
CA ALA A 54 -11.83 8.58 -18.93
C ALA A 54 -11.57 10.07 -19.08
N LEU A 55 -12.00 10.66 -20.19
CA LEU A 55 -11.92 12.09 -20.46
C LEU A 55 -13.30 12.71 -20.23
N VAL A 56 -13.48 13.36 -19.09
CA VAL A 56 -14.79 13.89 -18.67
C VAL A 56 -14.67 15.35 -18.25
N GLN A 57 -15.69 16.15 -18.58
CA GLN A 57 -15.79 17.53 -18.15
C GLN A 57 -16.36 17.63 -16.72
N ASP A 58 -15.72 18.43 -15.86
CA ASP A 58 -16.23 18.76 -14.53
C ASP A 58 -17.33 19.83 -14.65
N PRO A 59 -18.57 19.55 -14.19
CA PRO A 59 -19.69 20.48 -14.32
C PRO A 59 -19.52 21.76 -13.49
N THR A 60 -18.65 21.76 -12.47
CA THR A 60 -18.46 22.92 -11.56
C THR A 60 -17.38 23.89 -12.00
N ASN A 61 -16.61 23.56 -13.04
CA ASN A 61 -15.59 24.47 -13.55
C ASN A 61 -15.58 24.55 -15.09
N PRO A 62 -16.62 25.15 -15.69
CA PRO A 62 -16.65 25.40 -17.13
C PRO A 62 -15.52 26.32 -17.61
N ALA A 63 -14.97 27.19 -16.74
CA ALA A 63 -13.94 28.17 -17.10
C ALA A 63 -12.53 27.59 -17.30
N ARG A 64 -12.16 26.46 -16.68
CA ARG A 64 -10.91 25.73 -17.00
C ARG A 64 -10.95 25.02 -18.36
N CYS A 65 -12.09 25.10 -19.03
CA CYS A 65 -12.36 24.53 -20.34
C CYS A 65 -12.93 25.64 -21.22
N GLU A 66 -12.08 26.52 -21.76
CA GLU A 66 -12.41 27.35 -22.95
C GLU A 66 -12.60 26.49 -24.22
N SER A 67 -13.18 25.30 -24.08
CA SER A 67 -13.72 24.51 -25.17
C SER A 67 -15.03 23.89 -24.70
N PRO A 68 -16.18 24.48 -25.08
CA PRO A 68 -17.47 23.84 -24.91
C PRO A 68 -17.49 22.61 -25.83
N ALA A 69 -17.92 21.46 -25.29
CA ALA A 69 -17.82 20.13 -25.89
C ALA A 69 -16.39 19.53 -25.95
N PRO A 70 -16.23 18.19 -25.90
CA PRO A 70 -14.98 17.55 -26.30
C PRO A 70 -14.70 17.94 -27.76
N HIS A 71 -13.90 18.98 -27.96
CA HIS A 71 -13.50 19.42 -29.29
C HIS A 71 -12.81 18.22 -29.96
N PRO A 72 -13.17 17.85 -31.21
CA PRO A 72 -12.56 16.72 -31.92
C PRO A 72 -11.03 16.74 -31.88
N GLN A 73 -10.45 17.93 -31.84
CA GLN A 73 -9.01 18.18 -31.73
C GLN A 73 -8.38 17.69 -30.41
N ASN A 74 -9.09 17.78 -29.27
CA ASN A 74 -8.61 17.24 -27.98
C ASN A 74 -8.66 15.71 -27.96
N VAL A 75 -9.65 15.12 -28.65
CA VAL A 75 -9.75 13.68 -28.82
C VAL A 75 -8.70 13.17 -29.79
N GLU A 76 -8.45 13.86 -30.91
CA GLU A 76 -7.41 13.49 -31.89
C GLU A 76 -5.99 13.68 -31.34
N ALA A 77 -5.70 14.80 -30.68
CA ALA A 77 -4.40 15.04 -30.04
C ALA A 77 -4.17 14.07 -28.88
N GLY A 78 -5.23 13.80 -28.08
CA GLY A 78 -5.22 12.78 -27.05
C GLY A 78 -4.99 11.39 -27.63
N GLN A 79 -5.71 11.00 -28.69
CA GLN A 79 -5.53 9.71 -29.37
C GLN A 79 -4.12 9.53 -29.92
N LYS A 80 -3.49 10.60 -30.46
CA LYS A 80 -2.09 10.58 -30.89
C LYS A 80 -1.15 10.27 -29.72
N LEU A 81 -1.33 10.93 -28.57
CA LEU A 81 -0.56 10.63 -27.35
C LEU A 81 -0.80 9.19 -26.87
N LEU A 82 -2.03 8.70 -26.99
CA LEU A 82 -2.41 7.36 -26.59
C LEU A 82 -1.93 6.28 -27.56
N THR A 83 -1.59 6.58 -28.82
CA THR A 83 -1.09 5.56 -29.77
C THR A 83 0.18 4.86 -29.31
N GLN A 84 0.97 5.51 -28.44
CA GLN A 84 2.18 4.94 -27.84
C GLN A 84 1.86 3.93 -26.72
N PHE A 85 0.60 3.84 -26.29
CA PHE A 85 0.15 2.98 -25.20
C PHE A 85 -0.99 2.08 -25.66
N THR A 86 -0.96 0.79 -25.32
CA THR A 86 -2.10 -0.11 -25.46
C THR A 86 -3.12 0.21 -24.38
N VAL A 87 -3.94 1.23 -24.64
CA VAL A 87 -5.17 1.51 -23.89
C VAL A 87 -6.29 0.65 -24.47
N ASP A 88 -7.03 -0.05 -23.61
CA ASP A 88 -8.11 -0.94 -24.05
C ASP A 88 -9.34 -0.14 -24.45
N ALA A 89 -9.71 0.88 -23.66
CA ALA A 89 -10.78 1.81 -24.00
C ALA A 89 -10.52 3.26 -23.55
N VAL A 90 -11.02 4.20 -24.35
CA VAL A 90 -11.06 5.63 -24.02
C VAL A 90 -12.52 6.02 -23.89
N PHE A 91 -12.94 6.44 -22.70
CA PHE A 91 -14.30 6.87 -22.40
C PHE A 91 -14.40 8.38 -22.51
N VAL A 92 -15.18 8.87 -23.47
CA VAL A 92 -15.36 10.29 -23.76
C VAL A 92 -16.85 10.61 -23.87
N PRO A 93 -17.60 10.55 -22.75
CA PRO A 93 -19.02 10.84 -22.78
C PRO A 93 -19.28 12.32 -23.10
N GLN A 94 -20.39 12.58 -23.77
CA GLN A 94 -20.91 13.95 -23.86
C GLN A 94 -21.31 14.46 -22.47
N HIS A 95 -21.28 15.77 -22.28
CA HIS A 95 -21.69 16.38 -21.00
C HIS A 95 -23.12 15.98 -20.61
N THR A 96 -24.05 15.95 -21.57
CA THR A 96 -25.46 15.57 -21.37
C THR A 96 -25.65 14.11 -20.99
N GLU A 97 -24.74 13.22 -21.42
CA GLU A 97 -24.71 11.82 -21.03
C GLU A 97 -24.35 11.67 -19.54
N MET A 98 -23.38 12.46 -19.07
CA MET A 98 -22.99 12.49 -17.66
C MET A 98 -24.00 13.26 -16.81
N TYR A 99 -24.51 14.39 -17.30
CA TYR A 99 -25.34 15.35 -16.57
C TYR A 99 -26.57 15.71 -17.40
N PRO A 100 -27.66 14.91 -17.30
CA PRO A 100 -28.92 15.23 -17.96
C PRO A 100 -29.54 16.52 -17.38
N GLN A 101 -30.49 17.11 -18.11
CA GLN A 101 -31.06 18.43 -17.81
C GLN A 101 -31.64 18.58 -16.39
N ALA A 102 -32.08 17.47 -15.76
CA ALA A 102 -32.61 17.44 -14.39
C ALA A 102 -31.66 16.75 -13.41
N PHE A 103 -30.34 16.96 -13.55
CA PHE A 103 -29.36 16.39 -12.63
C PHE A 103 -29.33 17.15 -11.29
N GLU A 104 -29.78 16.49 -10.22
CA GLU A 104 -29.96 17.14 -8.91
C GLU A 104 -29.09 16.54 -7.79
N THR A 105 -28.39 15.45 -8.05
CA THR A 105 -27.62 14.72 -7.02
C THR A 105 -26.16 15.12 -7.02
N PHE A 106 -25.66 15.69 -5.93
CA PHE A 106 -24.26 16.08 -5.79
C PHE A 106 -23.66 15.52 -4.51
N LEU A 107 -22.36 15.20 -4.57
CA LEU A 107 -21.61 14.85 -3.39
C LEU A 107 -21.08 16.11 -2.73
N LEU A 108 -21.42 16.31 -1.46
CA LEU A 108 -20.79 17.33 -0.63
C LEU A 108 -19.66 16.67 0.17
N PRO A 109 -18.39 17.02 -0.10
CA PRO A 109 -17.28 16.40 0.61
C PRO A 109 -17.24 16.92 2.06
N GLY A 110 -16.89 16.03 3.00
CA GLY A 110 -16.82 16.35 4.43
C GLY A 110 -15.63 17.23 4.82
N TYR A 111 -15.27 17.27 6.11
CA TYR A 111 -14.22 18.16 6.63
C TYR A 111 -12.85 18.04 5.96
N THR A 112 -12.52 16.88 5.36
CA THR A 112 -11.29 16.70 4.57
C THR A 112 -11.24 17.64 3.35
N ALA A 113 -12.39 18.10 2.85
CA ALA A 113 -12.47 19.13 1.82
C ALA A 113 -12.42 20.56 2.37
N ALA A 114 -12.39 20.80 3.69
CA ALA A 114 -12.01 22.11 4.24
C ALA A 114 -10.48 22.36 4.13
N SER A 115 -9.91 21.90 3.01
CA SER A 115 -8.53 22.09 2.61
C SER A 115 -8.29 23.53 2.15
N PRO A 116 -7.04 24.00 2.11
CA PRO A 116 -6.69 25.30 1.57
C PRO A 116 -7.28 25.52 0.16
N GLU A 117 -7.22 24.52 -0.71
CA GLU A 117 -7.73 24.64 -2.07
C GLU A 117 -9.25 24.90 -2.13
N ALA A 118 -10.03 24.36 -1.19
CA ALA A 118 -11.47 24.64 -1.15
C ALA A 118 -11.80 26.07 -0.72
N ALA A 119 -10.94 26.71 0.08
CA ALA A 119 -11.10 28.12 0.41
C ALA A 119 -10.93 29.01 -0.83
N PHE A 120 -10.01 28.64 -1.73
CA PHE A 120 -9.82 29.34 -3.01
C PHE A 120 -10.83 28.92 -4.09
N ARG A 121 -11.36 27.69 -4.03
CA ARG A 121 -12.30 27.12 -5.01
C ARG A 121 -13.45 26.37 -4.34
N PRO A 122 -14.45 27.08 -3.77
CA PRO A 122 -15.48 26.50 -2.90
C PRO A 122 -16.29 25.34 -3.50
N ASP A 123 -16.54 25.37 -4.82
CA ASP A 123 -17.36 24.35 -5.49
C ASP A 123 -16.54 23.24 -6.17
N TYR A 124 -15.22 23.35 -6.22
CA TYR A 124 -14.37 22.45 -7.01
C TYR A 124 -14.51 20.98 -6.59
N TYR A 125 -14.39 20.71 -5.29
CA TYR A 125 -14.47 19.32 -4.83
C TYR A 125 -15.87 18.73 -4.97
N ARG A 126 -16.94 19.54 -4.90
CA ARG A 126 -18.30 19.06 -5.13
C ARG A 126 -18.45 18.48 -6.54
N GLY A 127 -17.98 19.20 -7.57
CA GLY A 127 -18.06 18.73 -8.96
C GLY A 127 -17.10 17.59 -9.26
N ALA A 128 -15.83 17.73 -8.84
CA ALA A 128 -14.83 16.70 -9.03
C ALA A 128 -15.25 15.37 -8.38
N MET A 129 -15.72 15.38 -7.12
CA MET A 129 -16.12 14.15 -6.42
C MET A 129 -17.39 13.55 -7.02
N THR A 130 -18.36 14.37 -7.41
CA THR A 130 -19.57 13.89 -8.09
C THR A 130 -19.21 13.19 -9.41
N THR A 131 -18.30 13.80 -10.19
CA THR A 131 -17.82 13.23 -11.45
C THR A 131 -17.08 11.90 -11.23
N LEU A 132 -16.15 11.87 -10.28
CA LEU A 132 -15.36 10.67 -9.98
C LEU A 132 -16.22 9.54 -9.42
N LEU A 133 -17.19 9.83 -8.55
CA LEU A 133 -18.14 8.83 -8.07
C LEU A 133 -18.96 8.22 -9.21
N LYS A 134 -19.45 9.05 -10.14
CA LYS A 134 -20.13 8.58 -11.35
C LYS A 134 -19.21 7.68 -12.17
N LEU A 135 -17.96 8.08 -12.40
CA LEU A 135 -16.99 7.27 -13.11
C LEU A 135 -16.73 5.92 -12.43
N PHE A 136 -16.57 5.88 -11.11
CA PHE A 136 -16.41 4.64 -10.37
C PHE A 136 -17.64 3.73 -10.50
N ASN A 137 -18.85 4.27 -10.56
CA ASN A 137 -20.07 3.49 -10.76
C ASN A 137 -20.25 2.99 -12.21
N ILE A 138 -19.80 3.77 -13.19
CA ILE A 138 -19.90 3.47 -14.63
C ILE A 138 -18.85 2.43 -15.03
N VAL A 139 -17.58 2.70 -14.68
CA VAL A 139 -16.43 1.89 -15.09
C VAL A 139 -16.19 0.73 -14.13
N ARG A 140 -16.54 0.86 -12.84
CA ARG A 140 -16.29 -0.14 -11.78
C ARG A 140 -14.86 -0.71 -11.80
N PRO A 141 -13.83 0.16 -11.80
CA PRO A 141 -12.45 -0.29 -11.87
C PRO A 141 -12.02 -0.98 -10.58
N ASP A 142 -11.06 -1.89 -10.68
CA ASP A 142 -10.39 -2.47 -9.52
C ASP A 142 -9.41 -1.47 -8.92
N VAL A 143 -8.76 -0.65 -9.77
CA VAL A 143 -7.84 0.40 -9.35
C VAL A 143 -8.02 1.68 -10.16
N ALA A 144 -8.01 2.82 -9.49
CA ALA A 144 -7.95 4.14 -10.09
C ALA A 144 -6.60 4.82 -9.78
N TYR A 145 -5.98 5.41 -10.80
CA TYR A 145 -4.66 6.02 -10.72
C TYR A 145 -4.76 7.54 -10.70
N PHE A 146 -4.10 8.17 -9.74
CA PHE A 146 -4.08 9.62 -9.57
C PHE A 146 -2.64 10.11 -9.49
N SER A 147 -2.39 11.30 -10.01
CA SER A 147 -1.08 11.96 -9.88
C SER A 147 -0.90 12.54 -8.48
N GLN A 148 0.31 12.40 -7.93
CA GLN A 148 0.71 13.13 -6.73
C GLN A 148 0.61 14.65 -6.92
N THR A 149 0.70 15.20 -8.14
CA THR A 149 0.51 16.65 -8.36
C THR A 149 -0.83 17.13 -7.82
N ASP A 150 -1.86 16.28 -7.90
CA ASP A 150 -3.21 16.54 -7.40
C ASP A 150 -3.42 15.92 -6.00
N PHE A 151 -2.39 15.97 -5.13
CA PHE A 151 -2.36 15.30 -3.81
C PHE A 151 -3.63 15.55 -2.98
N GLN A 152 -4.06 16.82 -2.89
CA GLN A 152 -5.25 17.18 -2.12
C GLN A 152 -6.52 16.52 -2.68
N GLN A 153 -6.68 16.49 -4.01
CA GLN A 153 -7.78 15.78 -4.64
C GLN A 153 -7.72 14.29 -4.31
N ALA A 154 -6.56 13.65 -4.46
CA ALA A 154 -6.42 12.23 -4.15
C ALA A 154 -6.79 11.92 -2.69
N VAL A 155 -6.40 12.76 -1.72
CA VAL A 155 -6.78 12.58 -0.30
C VAL A 155 -8.30 12.65 -0.11
N VAL A 156 -8.96 13.64 -0.73
CA VAL A 156 -10.43 13.79 -0.68
C VAL A 156 -11.13 12.60 -1.36
N VAL A 157 -10.61 12.14 -2.51
CA VAL A 157 -11.12 10.96 -3.23
C VAL A 157 -10.98 9.71 -2.38
N ARG A 158 -9.81 9.46 -1.78
CA ARG A 158 -9.59 8.32 -0.88
C ARG A 158 -10.61 8.35 0.25
N ARG A 159 -10.85 9.51 0.86
CA ARG A 159 -11.83 9.66 1.94
C ARG A 159 -13.25 9.35 1.45
N MET A 160 -13.64 9.88 0.29
CA MET A 160 -14.92 9.55 -0.35
C MET A 160 -15.07 8.05 -0.59
N MET A 161 -14.04 7.39 -1.11
CA MET A 161 -14.06 5.95 -1.37
C MET A 161 -14.19 5.13 -0.08
N GLN A 162 -13.53 5.54 1.01
CA GLN A 162 -13.69 4.95 2.33
C GLN A 162 -15.13 5.12 2.85
N ASP A 163 -15.63 6.36 2.88
CA ASP A 163 -16.92 6.69 3.49
C ASP A 163 -18.10 6.06 2.72
N LEU A 164 -17.97 5.91 1.40
CA LEU A 164 -18.98 5.30 0.53
C LEU A 164 -18.73 3.81 0.26
N ASN A 165 -17.75 3.19 0.93
CA ASN A 165 -17.44 1.77 0.83
C ASN A 165 -17.20 1.31 -0.63
N LEU A 166 -16.49 2.11 -1.41
CA LEU A 166 -16.14 1.74 -2.79
C LEU A 166 -15.12 0.60 -2.80
N GLU A 167 -15.34 -0.40 -3.66
CA GLU A 167 -14.43 -1.54 -3.84
C GLU A 167 -13.13 -1.15 -4.57
N THR A 168 -13.19 -0.08 -5.37
CA THR A 168 -12.05 0.44 -6.13
C THR A 168 -10.90 0.79 -5.19
N ARG A 169 -9.68 0.49 -5.60
CA ARG A 169 -8.46 0.93 -4.92
C ARG A 169 -7.86 2.17 -5.55
N LEU A 170 -7.19 3.00 -4.77
CA LEU A 170 -6.51 4.20 -5.26
C LEU A 170 -5.00 3.95 -5.30
N VAL A 171 -4.35 4.27 -6.41
CA VAL A 171 -2.88 4.31 -6.52
C VAL A 171 -2.47 5.75 -6.80
N MET A 172 -1.59 6.29 -5.95
CA MET A 172 -0.99 7.61 -6.16
C MET A 172 0.36 7.45 -6.86
N CYS A 173 0.47 7.90 -8.10
CA CYS A 173 1.72 7.89 -8.85
C CYS A 173 2.57 9.12 -8.50
N PRO A 174 3.90 8.97 -8.36
CA PRO A 174 4.79 10.09 -8.07
C PRO A 174 4.76 11.18 -9.13
N ILE A 175 5.23 12.38 -8.76
CA ILE A 175 5.39 13.49 -9.72
C ILE A 175 6.59 13.18 -10.63
N GLU A 176 6.35 13.00 -11.92
CA GLU A 176 7.44 12.98 -12.90
C GLU A 176 8.06 14.38 -13.03
N ARG A 177 9.29 14.52 -12.52
CA ARG A 177 10.10 15.72 -12.66
C ARG A 177 11.15 15.44 -13.74
N GLY A 178 11.07 16.06 -14.93
CA GLY A 178 12.01 15.84 -16.05
C GLY A 178 13.46 16.25 -15.73
N ASN A 179 14.42 16.08 -16.64
CA ASN A 179 15.87 16.36 -16.44
C ASN A 179 16.22 17.87 -16.27
N GLY A 180 15.61 18.51 -15.27
CA GLY A 180 15.49 19.98 -15.06
C GLY A 180 14.28 20.38 -14.17
N ARG A 181 13.44 19.39 -13.83
CA ARG A 181 12.58 19.10 -12.65
C ARG A 181 11.40 20.00 -12.23
N THR A 182 10.78 20.76 -13.12
CA THR A 182 9.44 21.32 -12.85
C THR A 182 8.33 20.28 -12.91
N ALA A 183 7.36 20.35 -11.98
CA ALA A 183 6.11 19.58 -12.07
C ALA A 183 5.33 20.05 -13.31
N LYS A 184 5.01 19.14 -14.22
CA LYS A 184 4.19 19.47 -15.40
C LYS A 184 2.78 19.86 -14.91
N ASN A 185 2.22 20.99 -15.34
CA ASN A 185 0.88 21.43 -14.92
C ASN A 185 -0.21 21.02 -15.93
N PRO A 186 -1.46 20.76 -15.48
CA PRO A 186 -2.61 20.56 -16.36
C PRO A 186 -2.98 21.90 -17.01
N GLY A 187 -2.37 22.22 -18.14
CA GLY A 187 -2.64 23.46 -18.87
C GLY A 187 -1.71 23.71 -20.04
N ASN A 188 -0.47 23.24 -19.97
CA ASN A 188 0.57 23.72 -20.87
C ASN A 188 0.67 22.93 -22.18
N GLY A 189 -0.28 23.20 -23.07
CA GLY A 189 0.00 23.06 -24.51
C GLY A 189 0.86 24.21 -25.05
N HIS A 190 0.96 25.30 -24.26
CA HIS A 190 1.70 26.52 -24.57
C HIS A 190 2.30 27.11 -23.29
N ALA A 191 3.25 26.42 -22.64
CA ALA A 191 3.99 27.05 -21.54
C ALA A 191 4.76 28.24 -22.10
N SER A 192 4.43 29.45 -21.66
CA SER A 192 5.27 30.61 -21.91
C SER A 192 6.61 30.44 -21.19
N ALA A 193 7.63 31.18 -21.61
CA ALA A 193 8.91 31.21 -20.88
C ALA A 193 8.72 31.64 -19.41
N GLU A 194 7.72 32.48 -19.15
CA GLU A 194 7.37 32.96 -17.80
C GLU A 194 6.80 31.83 -16.94
N ASP A 195 5.92 30.98 -17.47
CA ASP A 195 5.38 29.81 -16.76
C ASP A 195 6.48 28.82 -16.39
N GLY A 196 7.46 28.66 -17.28
CA GLY A 196 8.64 27.83 -17.04
C GLY A 196 9.47 28.34 -15.86
N LEU A 197 9.67 29.65 -15.77
CA LEU A 197 10.38 30.28 -14.65
C LEU A 197 9.59 30.17 -13.33
N GLY A 198 8.27 30.34 -13.40
CA GLY A 198 7.39 30.18 -12.23
C GLY A 198 7.46 28.78 -11.66
N ALA A 199 7.29 27.75 -12.51
CA ALA A 199 7.37 26.37 -12.08
C ALA A 199 8.76 26.03 -11.49
N GLN A 200 9.85 26.58 -12.05
CA GLN A 200 11.21 26.39 -11.49
C GLN A 200 11.36 27.03 -10.11
N ALA A 201 10.74 28.17 -9.87
CA ALA A 201 10.78 28.82 -8.56
C ALA A 201 10.09 27.97 -7.49
N LEU A 202 8.92 27.39 -7.80
CA LEU A 202 8.19 26.49 -6.90
C LEU A 202 9.02 25.25 -6.58
N GLU A 203 9.61 24.63 -7.58
CA GLU A 203 10.48 23.47 -7.41
C GLU A 203 11.69 23.78 -6.52
N LYS A 204 12.40 24.89 -6.78
CA LYS A 204 13.54 25.32 -5.96
C LYS A 204 13.12 25.56 -4.51
N GLY A 205 11.95 26.17 -4.29
CA GLY A 205 11.40 26.37 -2.96
C GLY A 205 11.13 25.05 -2.22
N LEU A 206 10.51 24.06 -2.87
CA LEU A 206 10.25 22.75 -2.29
C LEU A 206 11.54 21.98 -1.99
N ARG A 207 12.53 22.04 -2.89
CA ARG A 207 13.85 21.44 -2.65
C ARG A 207 14.56 22.07 -1.46
N ARG A 208 14.46 23.39 -1.30
CA ARG A 208 15.03 24.09 -0.14
C ARG A 208 14.46 23.56 1.18
N ILE A 209 13.14 23.32 1.25
CA ILE A 209 12.53 22.67 2.41
C ILE A 209 13.12 21.28 2.63
N GLN A 210 13.22 20.48 1.57
CA GLN A 210 13.76 19.12 1.65
C GLN A 210 15.18 19.09 2.22
N GLU A 211 16.07 19.96 1.72
CA GLU A 211 17.44 20.07 2.20
C GLU A 211 17.49 20.39 3.70
N LEU A 212 16.67 21.33 4.16
CA LEU A 212 16.60 21.72 5.58
C LEU A 212 16.06 20.59 6.47
N VAL A 213 15.06 19.86 5.99
CA VAL A 213 14.54 18.66 6.68
C VAL A 213 15.64 17.60 6.77
N HIS A 214 16.45 17.41 5.73
CA HIS A 214 17.57 16.47 5.74
C HIS A 214 18.68 16.86 6.73
N THR A 215 18.85 18.15 7.02
CA THR A 215 19.79 18.62 8.06
C THR A 215 19.18 18.66 9.46
N GLY A 216 17.92 18.22 9.62
CA GLY A 216 17.26 18.08 10.91
C GLY A 216 16.36 19.24 11.35
N GLU A 217 16.07 20.21 10.47
CA GLU A 217 15.05 21.23 10.78
C GLU A 217 13.65 20.60 10.72
N THR A 218 12.86 20.81 11.77
CA THR A 218 11.52 20.24 11.91
C THR A 218 10.44 21.29 12.08
N GLU A 219 10.79 22.55 12.36
CA GLU A 219 9.81 23.61 12.60
C GLU A 219 9.22 24.10 11.28
N ALA A 220 7.94 23.84 11.07
CA ALA A 220 7.26 24.08 9.78
C ALA A 220 7.29 25.56 9.37
N HIS A 221 7.16 26.49 10.31
CA HIS A 221 7.21 27.92 10.03
C HIS A 221 8.54 28.35 9.40
N LYS A 222 9.68 27.87 9.93
CA LYS A 222 11.01 28.18 9.39
C LYS A 222 11.21 27.63 7.98
N LEU A 223 10.76 26.39 7.77
CA LEU A 223 10.81 25.75 6.45
C LEU A 223 10.01 26.55 5.42
N LEU A 224 8.80 26.98 5.77
CA LEU A 224 7.95 27.80 4.91
C LEU A 224 8.54 29.20 4.66
N GLU A 225 9.16 29.83 5.64
CA GLU A 225 9.88 31.10 5.46
C GLU A 225 11.01 30.96 4.44
N GLU A 226 11.84 29.91 4.54
CA GLU A 226 12.93 29.66 3.61
C GLU A 226 12.42 29.39 2.19
N MET A 227 11.33 28.62 2.05
CA MET A 227 10.69 28.42 0.74
C MET A 227 10.19 29.74 0.15
N ARG A 228 9.54 30.58 0.94
CA ARG A 228 9.03 31.89 0.50
C ARG A 228 10.16 32.81 0.07
N LYS A 229 11.29 32.82 0.78
CA LYS A 229 12.50 33.57 0.39
C LYS A 229 13.04 33.11 -0.97
N VAL A 230 13.10 31.80 -1.21
CA VAL A 230 13.55 31.25 -2.50
C VAL A 230 12.60 31.62 -3.64
N ILE A 231 11.29 31.49 -3.43
CA ILE A 231 10.30 31.83 -4.45
C ILE A 231 10.29 33.33 -4.75
N ALA A 232 10.50 34.19 -3.74
CA ALA A 232 10.55 35.65 -3.91
C ALA A 232 11.67 36.14 -4.86
N ALA A 233 12.68 35.31 -5.16
CA ALA A 233 13.67 35.62 -6.18
C ALA A 233 13.09 35.64 -7.62
N ALA A 234 11.88 35.10 -7.81
CA ALA A 234 11.11 35.20 -9.04
C ALA A 234 9.92 36.16 -8.82
N PRO A 235 10.09 37.48 -9.07
CA PRO A 235 9.09 38.50 -8.73
C PRO A 235 7.75 38.35 -9.47
N GLN A 236 7.73 37.61 -10.59
CA GLN A 236 6.53 37.28 -11.34
C GLN A 236 5.65 36.21 -10.67
N VAL A 237 6.15 35.56 -9.61
CA VAL A 237 5.44 34.48 -8.91
C VAL A 237 4.75 35.03 -7.67
N GLN A 238 3.43 34.94 -7.64
CA GLN A 238 2.62 35.34 -6.50
C GLN A 238 2.04 34.11 -5.80
N ILE A 239 2.49 33.82 -4.57
CA ILE A 239 2.00 32.67 -3.81
C ILE A 239 0.56 32.91 -3.33
N ASP A 240 -0.36 32.01 -3.68
CA ASP A 240 -1.69 31.93 -3.07
C ASP A 240 -1.56 31.38 -1.65
N TYR A 241 -0.96 30.19 -1.53
CA TYR A 241 -0.67 29.56 -0.26
C TYR A 241 0.53 28.63 -0.35
N ALA A 242 1.16 28.46 0.80
CA ALA A 242 2.32 27.62 1.03
C ALA A 242 2.21 27.08 2.46
N LEU A 243 2.01 25.77 2.59
CA LEU A 243 1.66 25.10 3.85
C LEU A 243 2.36 23.75 3.94
N ILE A 244 2.64 23.29 5.16
CA ILE A 244 3.02 21.90 5.42
C ILE A 244 1.89 21.26 6.21
N VAL A 245 1.36 20.15 5.70
CA VAL A 245 0.16 19.51 6.25
C VAL A 245 0.42 18.08 6.67
N GLU A 246 -0.39 17.58 7.59
CA GLU A 246 -0.56 16.14 7.76
C GLU A 246 -1.38 15.58 6.58
N PRO A 247 -1.05 14.40 6.08
CA PRO A 247 -1.53 13.93 4.77
C PRO A 247 -2.95 13.35 4.78
N ASN A 248 -3.58 13.14 5.95
CA ASN A 248 -4.88 12.47 6.04
C ASN A 248 -6.06 13.42 6.12
N ARG A 249 -5.91 14.57 6.78
CA ARG A 249 -6.95 15.60 6.93
C ARG A 249 -6.55 16.93 6.27
N LEU A 250 -5.33 17.03 5.71
CA LEU A 250 -4.78 18.24 5.10
C LEU A 250 -4.70 19.42 6.08
N GLN A 251 -4.53 19.14 7.38
CA GLN A 251 -4.39 20.17 8.41
C GLN A 251 -2.94 20.63 8.53
N PRO A 252 -2.67 21.95 8.67
CA PRO A 252 -1.34 22.46 8.90
C PRO A 252 -0.70 21.83 10.15
N VAL A 253 0.62 21.63 10.10
CA VAL A 253 1.41 21.13 11.23
C VAL A 253 2.44 22.14 11.68
N ASP A 254 2.72 22.19 12.99
CA ASP A 254 3.81 23.01 13.54
C ASP A 254 5.17 22.32 13.39
N LYS A 255 5.18 20.99 13.47
CA LYS A 255 6.38 20.14 13.36
C LYS A 255 6.25 19.13 12.24
N VAL A 256 7.31 19.04 11.44
CA VAL A 256 7.43 18.10 10.32
C VAL A 256 7.90 16.75 10.81
N VAL A 257 7.18 15.71 10.39
CA VAL A 257 7.59 14.30 10.51
C VAL A 257 7.59 13.65 9.12
N SER A 258 8.22 12.49 9.00
CA SER A 258 8.21 11.76 7.72
C SER A 258 6.78 11.42 7.29
N GLY A 259 6.43 11.76 6.05
CA GLY A 259 5.08 11.65 5.49
C GLY A 259 4.26 12.95 5.51
N CYS A 260 4.70 14.01 6.19
CA CYS A 260 4.12 15.34 6.03
C CYS A 260 4.28 15.85 4.58
N VAL A 261 3.39 16.71 4.12
CA VAL A 261 3.39 17.18 2.73
C VAL A 261 3.48 18.70 2.68
N ALA A 262 4.52 19.21 2.02
CA ALA A 262 4.61 20.61 1.64
C ALA A 262 3.77 20.85 0.38
N LEU A 263 2.79 21.75 0.47
CA LEU A 263 1.91 22.16 -0.61
C LEU A 263 2.21 23.61 -0.98
N VAL A 264 2.34 23.91 -2.28
CA VAL A 264 2.49 25.27 -2.77
C VAL A 264 1.60 25.50 -3.98
N VAL A 265 0.90 26.63 -3.96
CA VAL A 265 0.13 27.14 -5.09
C VAL A 265 0.47 28.59 -5.30
N ALA A 266 0.71 28.97 -6.55
CA ALA A 266 1.09 30.31 -6.93
C ALA A 266 0.58 30.67 -8.31
N HIS A 267 0.44 31.96 -8.56
CA HIS A 267 0.18 32.53 -9.88
C HIS A 267 1.47 32.96 -10.57
N THR A 268 1.50 32.82 -11.89
CA THR A 268 2.52 33.41 -12.77
C THR A 268 1.78 33.97 -13.99
N GLY A 269 1.64 35.29 -14.07
CA GLY A 269 0.73 35.91 -15.03
C GLY A 269 -0.72 35.46 -14.81
N SER A 270 -1.37 34.95 -15.85
CA SER A 270 -2.74 34.39 -15.76
C SER A 270 -2.78 32.94 -15.27
N GLU A 271 -1.65 32.24 -15.26
CA GLU A 271 -1.59 30.82 -14.93
C GLU A 271 -1.52 30.60 -13.41
N ARG A 272 -2.19 29.53 -12.95
CA ARG A 272 -2.17 29.09 -11.55
C ARG A 272 -1.49 27.74 -11.44
N LEU A 273 -0.28 27.75 -10.89
CA LEU A 273 0.61 26.59 -10.78
C LEU A 273 0.45 25.91 -9.42
N THR A 274 0.49 24.58 -9.40
CA THR A 274 0.47 23.78 -8.16
C THR A 274 1.64 22.81 -8.15
N ASP A 275 2.34 22.69 -7.02
CA ASP A 275 3.36 21.67 -6.79
C ASP A 275 3.31 21.22 -5.32
N ASN A 276 3.86 20.04 -5.03
CA ASN A 276 3.98 19.53 -3.68
C ASN A 276 5.18 18.59 -3.52
N LEU A 277 5.59 18.40 -2.26
CA LEU A 277 6.64 17.47 -1.89
C LEU A 277 6.28 16.75 -0.59
N ILE A 278 6.38 15.42 -0.61
CA ILE A 278 6.28 14.61 0.60
C ILE A 278 7.64 14.63 1.30
N LEU A 279 7.65 15.02 2.56
CA LEU A 279 8.85 15.24 3.37
C LEU A 279 9.23 13.99 4.15
N GLY A 280 10.52 13.73 4.29
CA GLY A 280 11.07 12.70 5.15
C GLY A 280 12.60 12.75 5.17
N SER A 281 13.22 11.79 5.88
CA SER A 281 14.69 11.72 5.92
C SER A 281 15.29 11.29 4.58
N ALA A 282 16.58 11.57 4.38
CA ALA A 282 17.32 11.23 3.17
C ALA A 282 17.35 9.73 2.83
N ASP A 283 17.11 8.87 3.82
CA ASP A 283 17.08 7.40 3.65
C ASP A 283 15.77 6.89 3.05
N HIS A 284 14.72 7.71 2.99
CA HIS A 284 13.44 7.30 2.42
C HIS A 284 13.46 7.40 0.90
N THR A 285 13.01 6.32 0.26
CA THR A 285 12.66 6.34 -1.17
C THR A 285 11.34 7.06 -1.40
N GLU A 286 11.12 7.59 -2.61
CA GLU A 286 9.87 8.28 -2.98
C GLU A 286 8.63 7.40 -2.77
N GLY A 287 8.70 6.12 -3.11
CA GLY A 287 7.62 5.16 -2.85
C GLY A 287 7.34 4.94 -1.36
N GLN A 288 8.37 4.95 -0.51
CA GLN A 288 8.18 4.87 0.95
C GLN A 288 7.51 6.14 1.50
N LEU A 289 7.86 7.31 0.98
CA LEU A 289 7.22 8.57 1.37
C LEU A 289 5.75 8.62 0.95
N ILE A 290 5.43 8.19 -0.27
CA ILE A 290 4.03 8.04 -0.72
C ILE A 290 3.26 7.06 0.17
N ASP A 291 3.85 5.89 0.46
CA ASP A 291 3.24 4.91 1.35
C ASP A 291 3.02 5.48 2.77
N LEU A 292 3.95 6.30 3.28
CA LEU A 292 3.85 6.95 4.59
C LEU A 292 2.80 8.05 4.61
N ALA A 293 2.74 8.88 3.57
CA ALA A 293 1.77 9.95 3.48
C ALA A 293 0.36 9.42 3.23
N PHE A 294 0.23 8.42 2.37
CA PHE A 294 -1.04 7.97 1.83
C PHE A 294 -1.46 6.59 2.37
N GLN A 295 -1.42 6.43 3.70
CA GLN A 295 -1.74 5.17 4.38
C GLN A 295 -3.24 4.84 4.37
N GLY A 296 -3.57 3.56 4.53
CA GLY A 296 -4.94 3.09 4.78
C GLY A 296 -5.74 2.72 3.52
N GLN A 297 -6.66 1.78 3.67
CA GLN A 297 -7.55 1.35 2.59
C GLN A 297 -8.43 2.52 2.13
N PRO A 298 -8.76 2.66 0.84
CA PRO A 298 -8.49 1.71 -0.24
C PRO A 298 -7.18 1.98 -1.01
N HIS A 299 -6.12 2.52 -0.40
CA HIS A 299 -4.84 2.72 -1.11
C HIS A 299 -4.14 1.40 -1.47
N ALA A 300 -3.52 1.35 -2.66
CA ALA A 300 -2.64 0.30 -3.11
C ALA A 300 -1.28 0.87 -3.56
N LYS A 301 -0.21 0.06 -3.42
CA LYS A 301 1.15 0.48 -3.76
C LYS A 301 1.35 0.59 -5.27
N VAL A 302 2.07 1.63 -5.70
CA VAL A 302 2.42 1.91 -7.10
C VAL A 302 3.11 0.75 -7.81
N HIS A 303 3.79 -0.15 -7.10
CA HIS A 303 4.50 -1.26 -7.74
C HIS A 303 3.83 -2.63 -7.62
N ALA A 304 2.74 -2.75 -6.87
CA ALA A 304 2.09 -4.03 -6.60
C ALA A 304 1.20 -4.46 -7.77
N ARG A 305 1.37 -5.69 -8.28
CA ARG A 305 0.43 -6.23 -9.27
C ARG A 305 -0.95 -6.42 -8.64
N VAL A 306 -1.98 -5.95 -9.33
CA VAL A 306 -3.37 -6.10 -8.92
C VAL A 306 -3.84 -7.46 -9.42
N PRO A 307 -4.24 -8.37 -8.52
CA PRO A 307 -4.77 -9.65 -8.96
C PRO A 307 -6.14 -9.44 -9.63
N GLY A 308 -6.42 -10.18 -10.71
CA GLY A 308 -7.77 -10.24 -11.28
C GLY A 308 -8.77 -10.90 -10.31
N LEU A 309 -10.07 -10.79 -10.60
CA LEU A 309 -11.15 -11.21 -9.69
C LEU A 309 -11.14 -12.68 -9.31
N GLU A 310 -10.67 -13.58 -10.16
CA GLU A 310 -10.47 -14.99 -9.80
C GLU A 310 -9.31 -15.16 -8.83
N THR A 311 -8.24 -14.37 -9.01
CA THR A 311 -7.09 -14.40 -8.11
C THR A 311 -7.42 -13.70 -6.80
N GLU A 312 -8.19 -12.61 -6.82
CA GLU A 312 -8.77 -12.00 -5.61
C GLU A 312 -9.80 -12.92 -4.98
N GLY A 313 -10.62 -13.63 -5.74
CA GLY A 313 -11.57 -14.62 -5.25
C GLY A 313 -10.85 -15.81 -4.63
N LEU A 314 -9.72 -16.24 -5.21
CA LEU A 314 -8.84 -17.26 -4.63
C LEU A 314 -8.13 -16.73 -3.39
N LYS A 315 -7.60 -15.50 -3.41
CA LYS A 315 -7.01 -14.85 -2.23
C LYS A 315 -8.04 -14.68 -1.12
N ARG A 316 -9.25 -14.21 -1.44
CA ARG A 316 -10.38 -14.11 -0.51
C ARG A 316 -10.86 -15.47 -0.06
N ARG A 317 -10.79 -16.53 -0.88
CA ARG A 317 -11.05 -17.93 -0.47
C ARG A 317 -9.93 -18.49 0.41
N ILE A 318 -8.69 -18.05 0.20
CA ILE A 318 -7.52 -18.34 1.04
C ILE A 318 -7.62 -17.56 2.36
N GLU A 319 -8.04 -16.30 2.33
CA GLU A 319 -8.32 -15.43 3.49
C GLU A 319 -9.59 -15.89 4.23
N SER A 320 -10.58 -16.39 3.48
CA SER A 320 -11.80 -17.04 3.97
C SER A 320 -11.62 -18.55 4.12
N CYS A 321 -10.39 -19.05 4.19
CA CYS A 321 -10.09 -20.41 4.65
C CYS A 321 -10.31 -20.43 6.17
N ARG A 322 -11.57 -20.16 6.53
CA ARG A 322 -12.16 -19.88 7.84
C ARG A 322 -12.43 -21.15 8.65
N ASP A 323 -12.07 -22.32 8.14
CA ASP A 323 -12.18 -23.58 8.90
C ASP A 323 -10.93 -23.92 9.72
N CYS A 324 -9.90 -23.05 9.71
CA CYS A 324 -8.79 -23.15 10.65
C CYS A 324 -9.04 -22.20 11.83
N ALA A 325 -9.67 -22.71 12.90
CA ALA A 325 -10.06 -21.99 14.13
C ALA A 325 -8.90 -21.41 14.96
N ALA A 326 -7.74 -21.15 14.35
CA ALA A 326 -6.56 -20.62 15.00
C ALA A 326 -5.93 -19.42 14.30
N LEU A 327 -6.42 -19.05 13.10
CA LEU A 327 -5.99 -17.82 12.44
C LEU A 327 -6.85 -16.60 12.81
N SER A 328 -8.01 -16.79 13.47
CA SER A 328 -8.78 -15.67 14.02
C SER A 328 -8.07 -14.94 15.18
N SER A 329 -6.92 -15.45 15.64
CA SER A 329 -6.11 -14.85 16.72
C SER A 329 -4.69 -14.46 16.31
N ILE A 330 -4.23 -14.82 15.10
CA ILE A 330 -2.87 -14.51 14.64
C ILE A 330 -2.97 -14.03 13.18
N VAL A 331 -3.10 -12.72 13.00
CA VAL A 331 -2.73 -12.07 11.74
C VAL A 331 -1.22 -12.19 11.64
N LEU A 332 -0.71 -13.21 10.92
CA LEU A 332 0.72 -13.31 10.68
C LEU A 332 1.13 -12.16 9.75
N PRO A 333 1.98 -11.25 10.22
CA PRO A 333 2.25 -10.03 9.48
C PRO A 333 3.39 -10.28 8.45
N PRO A 334 3.58 -9.39 7.47
CA PRO A 334 4.65 -9.50 6.46
C PRO A 334 6.03 -9.74 7.07
N ARG A 335 7.00 -10.25 6.30
CA ARG A 335 8.39 -10.50 6.75
C ARG A 335 9.04 -9.28 7.43
N GLU A 336 8.64 -8.07 7.03
CA GLU A 336 9.06 -6.79 7.61
C GLU A 336 8.52 -6.56 9.04
N PHE A 337 7.35 -7.12 9.36
CA PHE A 337 6.74 -7.10 10.69
C PHE A 337 7.23 -8.23 11.59
N LEU A 338 7.64 -9.38 11.04
CA LEU A 338 8.36 -10.41 11.80
C LEU A 338 9.59 -9.80 12.47
N VAL A 339 10.36 -8.98 11.76
CA VAL A 339 11.53 -8.29 12.33
C VAL A 339 11.13 -7.36 13.49
N LYS A 340 9.98 -6.69 13.41
CA LYS A 340 9.47 -5.80 14.47
C LYS A 340 8.98 -6.58 15.71
N TYR A 341 8.30 -7.70 15.49
CA TYR A 341 7.83 -8.60 16.55
C TYR A 341 9.00 -9.29 17.24
N VAL A 342 9.90 -9.89 16.47
CA VAL A 342 11.09 -10.58 16.96
C VAL A 342 12.02 -9.60 17.68
N LYS A 343 12.22 -8.35 17.21
CA LYS A 343 12.99 -7.33 17.97
C LYS A 343 12.31 -6.89 19.27
N SER A 344 10.98 -6.87 19.32
CA SER A 344 10.24 -6.52 20.54
C SER A 344 10.31 -7.63 21.58
N ASP A 345 10.28 -8.90 21.15
CA ASP A 345 10.25 -10.05 22.04
C ASP A 345 11.64 -10.64 22.33
N TYR A 346 12.63 -10.38 21.46
CA TYR A 346 14.03 -10.80 21.51
C TYR A 346 14.94 -9.62 21.10
N PRO A 347 15.31 -8.73 22.04
CA PRO A 347 16.09 -7.54 21.73
C PRO A 347 17.52 -7.84 21.23
N ASP A 348 18.07 -9.01 21.58
CA ASP A 348 19.32 -9.54 21.02
C ASP A 348 19.08 -10.93 20.42
N LEU A 349 19.18 -11.04 19.10
CA LEU A 349 18.99 -12.31 18.39
C LEU A 349 20.19 -13.26 18.54
N ASN A 350 21.35 -12.73 18.94
CA ASN A 350 22.56 -13.53 19.12
C ASN A 350 22.53 -14.32 20.43
N SER A 351 21.71 -13.92 21.41
CA SER A 351 21.60 -14.62 22.70
C SER A 351 20.75 -15.89 22.64
N VAL A 352 20.00 -16.08 21.55
CA VAL A 352 19.13 -17.25 21.35
C VAL A 352 19.94 -18.40 20.79
N GLU A 353 20.10 -19.45 21.61
CA GLU A 353 20.85 -20.65 21.23
C GLU A 353 19.94 -21.85 20.94
N VAL A 354 18.67 -21.81 21.35
CA VAL A 354 17.74 -22.93 21.19
C VAL A 354 16.36 -22.43 20.73
N ALA A 355 15.75 -23.14 19.80
CA ALA A 355 14.39 -22.90 19.35
C ALA A 355 13.48 -24.03 19.82
N VAL A 356 12.33 -23.69 20.39
CA VAL A 356 11.30 -24.65 20.81
C VAL A 356 10.11 -24.51 19.88
N ILE A 357 9.85 -25.58 19.13
CA ILE A 357 8.72 -25.70 18.20
C ILE A 357 7.64 -26.49 18.93
N GLY A 358 6.55 -25.83 19.32
CA GLY A 358 5.49 -26.44 20.13
C GLY A 358 4.13 -25.81 19.86
N ARG A 359 3.14 -26.14 20.71
CA ARG A 359 1.82 -25.49 20.71
C ARG A 359 1.75 -24.55 21.90
N ASP A 360 1.49 -23.27 21.65
CA ASP A 360 1.05 -22.32 22.69
C ASP A 360 -0.39 -21.85 22.43
N ALA A 361 -1.40 -22.69 22.68
CA ALA A 361 -2.77 -22.18 22.80
C ALA A 361 -3.78 -23.19 23.36
N PRO A 362 -4.45 -22.78 24.44
CA PRO A 362 -5.91 -22.79 24.48
C PRO A 362 -6.42 -21.41 24.05
N MET A 363 -7.63 -21.33 23.48
CA MET A 363 -8.31 -20.10 22.99
C MET A 363 -8.46 -18.94 24.01
N LYS A 364 -7.97 -19.10 25.23
CA LYS A 364 -8.03 -18.12 26.32
C LYS A 364 -6.62 -17.70 26.71
N ARG A 365 -6.30 -16.41 26.61
CA ARG A 365 -4.98 -15.83 26.97
C ARG A 365 -4.53 -16.16 28.40
N GLU A 366 -5.49 -16.35 29.29
CA GLU A 366 -5.31 -16.80 30.68
C GLU A 366 -4.88 -18.26 30.83
N ARG A 367 -4.74 -19.03 29.73
CA ARG A 367 -4.31 -20.44 29.74
C ARG A 367 -3.06 -20.71 28.90
N PHE A 368 -2.30 -19.67 28.56
CA PHE A 368 -1.00 -19.83 27.91
C PHE A 368 -0.10 -20.68 28.81
N LEU A 369 0.28 -21.87 28.33
CA LEU A 369 1.01 -22.90 29.08
C LEU A 369 2.32 -22.35 29.63
N TYR A 370 2.97 -21.46 28.88
CA TYR A 370 4.28 -20.92 29.23
C TYR A 370 4.22 -19.58 29.98
N ARG A 371 3.08 -18.85 29.98
CA ARG A 371 2.99 -17.49 30.56
C ARG A 371 2.48 -17.43 32.00
N GLN A 372 1.95 -18.52 32.55
CA GLN A 372 1.45 -18.52 33.93
C GLN A 372 2.44 -19.23 34.88
N PRO A 373 3.10 -18.49 35.80
CA PRO A 373 3.94 -19.09 36.84
C PRO A 373 3.12 -19.87 37.88
N ALA A 374 1.80 -19.63 37.97
CA ALA A 374 0.93 -20.19 39.00
C ALA A 374 0.43 -21.60 38.69
N THR A 375 0.43 -22.02 37.42
CA THR A 375 0.11 -23.39 37.03
C THR A 375 1.40 -24.21 37.09
N GLN A 376 1.57 -25.00 38.16
CA GLN A 376 2.58 -26.06 38.25
C GLN A 376 2.28 -27.16 37.21
N ASP A 377 2.43 -26.84 35.93
CA ASP A 377 2.24 -27.80 34.86
C ASP A 377 3.47 -28.72 34.81
N PRO A 378 3.31 -30.05 35.03
CA PRO A 378 4.44 -30.99 35.05
C PRO A 378 5.21 -31.03 33.73
N PHE A 379 4.56 -30.75 32.60
CA PHE A 379 5.21 -30.70 31.30
C PHE A 379 6.14 -29.49 31.18
N VAL A 380 5.71 -28.32 31.65
CA VAL A 380 6.53 -27.09 31.63
C VAL A 380 7.73 -27.22 32.57
N ALA A 381 7.53 -27.84 33.74
CA ALA A 381 8.60 -28.11 34.69
C ALA A 381 9.69 -29.04 34.10
N GLU A 382 9.28 -30.14 33.45
CA GLU A 382 10.25 -31.04 32.80
C GLU A 382 10.89 -30.41 31.56
N LEU A 383 10.16 -29.57 30.79
CA LEU A 383 10.76 -28.79 29.70
C LEU A 383 11.84 -27.85 30.22
N TYR A 384 11.56 -27.07 31.27
CA TYR A 384 12.53 -26.14 31.86
C TYR A 384 13.75 -26.85 32.42
N LYS A 385 13.55 -28.01 33.04
CA LYS A 385 14.63 -28.88 33.49
C LYS A 385 15.46 -29.42 32.33
N LEU A 386 14.82 -29.86 31.24
CA LEU A 386 15.50 -30.34 30.03
C LEU A 386 16.36 -29.25 29.40
N VAL A 387 15.83 -28.02 29.33
CA VAL A 387 16.54 -26.90 28.70
C VAL A 387 17.43 -26.10 29.68
N GLY A 388 17.44 -26.47 30.96
CA GLY A 388 18.30 -25.88 31.98
C GLY A 388 17.97 -24.42 32.31
N VAL A 389 16.67 -24.11 32.51
CA VAL A 389 16.18 -22.80 32.97
C VAL A 389 15.29 -22.96 34.19
N LYS A 390 15.19 -21.91 35.01
CA LYS A 390 14.42 -21.95 36.27
C LYS A 390 13.00 -21.44 36.10
N ASP A 391 12.79 -20.51 35.20
CA ASP A 391 11.51 -19.84 34.99
C ASP A 391 11.34 -19.37 33.54
N PHE A 392 10.15 -18.83 33.26
CA PHE A 392 9.80 -18.35 31.93
C PHE A 392 10.62 -17.12 31.48
N LEU A 393 11.10 -16.28 32.40
CA LEU A 393 11.91 -15.11 32.04
C LEU A 393 13.29 -15.57 31.56
N GLU A 394 13.90 -16.52 32.28
CA GLU A 394 15.15 -17.16 31.86
C GLU A 394 14.96 -17.95 30.56
N PHE A 395 13.84 -18.68 30.42
CA PHE A 395 13.45 -19.33 29.16
C PHE A 395 13.39 -18.33 28.01
N ARG A 396 12.71 -17.19 28.16
CA ARG A 396 12.59 -16.20 27.08
C ARG A 396 13.91 -15.51 26.71
N SER A 397 14.86 -15.43 27.63
CA SER A 397 16.17 -14.82 27.36
C SER A 397 17.08 -15.68 26.47
N ARG A 398 16.83 -16.99 26.41
CA ARG A 398 17.71 -17.99 25.77
C ARG A 398 17.02 -18.83 24.69
N PHE A 399 15.68 -18.86 24.69
CA PHE A 399 14.87 -19.76 23.86
C PHE A 399 13.85 -18.98 23.02
N ALA A 400 13.79 -19.28 21.71
CA ALA A 400 12.72 -18.80 20.83
C ALA A 400 11.56 -19.80 20.81
N LEU A 401 10.34 -19.36 21.10
CA LEU A 401 9.12 -20.16 20.96
C LEU A 401 8.44 -19.87 19.61
N THR A 402 8.22 -20.90 18.79
CA THR A 402 7.53 -20.75 17.49
C THR A 402 6.46 -21.83 17.31
N ASP A 403 5.29 -21.41 16.83
CA ASP A 403 4.12 -22.26 16.56
C ASP A 403 4.03 -22.67 15.07
N ALA A 404 5.04 -22.35 14.25
CA ALA A 404 4.93 -22.32 12.79
C ALA A 404 4.76 -23.69 12.08
N VAL A 405 4.68 -24.81 12.81
CA VAL A 405 4.65 -26.17 12.25
C VAL A 405 3.42 -26.99 12.69
N ARG A 406 2.29 -26.36 13.00
CA ARG A 406 1.03 -27.11 13.07
C ARG A 406 -0.11 -26.35 12.42
N CYS A 407 -0.61 -26.92 11.32
CA CYS A 407 -1.99 -26.72 10.90
C CYS A 407 -2.91 -27.17 12.04
N HIS A 408 -3.88 -26.34 12.42
CA HIS A 408 -4.83 -26.67 13.50
C HIS A 408 -5.91 -27.68 13.10
N ALA A 409 -5.80 -28.27 11.91
CA ALA A 409 -6.67 -29.34 11.46
C ALA A 409 -6.04 -30.69 11.86
N SER A 410 -6.65 -31.38 12.81
CA SER A 410 -6.40 -32.80 13.11
C SER A 410 -7.01 -33.74 12.04
N SER A 411 -7.18 -33.26 10.80
CA SER A 411 -7.78 -34.04 9.72
C SER A 411 -6.70 -34.56 8.79
N SER A 412 -6.91 -35.77 8.28
CA SER A 412 -6.02 -36.47 7.33
C SER A 412 -5.94 -35.81 5.94
N ARG A 413 -6.43 -34.57 5.76
CA ARG A 413 -6.50 -33.86 4.48
C ARG A 413 -5.98 -32.42 4.58
N ILE A 414 -4.77 -32.24 5.09
CA ILE A 414 -4.06 -30.97 4.88
C ILE A 414 -3.37 -31.05 3.52
N PRO A 415 -3.68 -30.16 2.55
CA PRO A 415 -3.00 -30.16 1.26
C PRO A 415 -1.49 -29.93 1.45
N GLU A 416 -0.64 -30.71 0.80
CA GLU A 416 0.82 -30.60 0.94
C GLU A 416 1.36 -29.19 0.65
N GLY A 417 0.72 -28.47 -0.30
CA GLY A 417 1.07 -27.08 -0.62
C GLY A 417 0.72 -26.04 0.46
N ALA A 418 -0.10 -26.38 1.46
CA ALA A 418 -0.33 -25.55 2.63
C ALA A 418 0.81 -25.73 3.66
N LEU A 419 1.22 -26.98 3.88
CA LEU A 419 2.34 -27.32 4.77
C LEU A 419 3.66 -26.75 4.28
N ASP A 420 3.92 -26.77 2.96
CA ASP A 420 5.12 -26.17 2.38
C ASP A 420 5.23 -24.65 2.65
N ARG A 421 4.10 -23.94 2.74
CA ARG A 421 4.08 -22.51 3.06
C ARG A 421 4.35 -22.23 4.53
N CYS A 422 3.72 -22.97 5.45
CA CYS A 422 3.98 -22.87 6.88
C CYS A 422 5.45 -23.16 7.18
N VAL A 423 6.01 -24.19 6.55
CA VAL A 423 7.40 -24.57 6.77
C VAL A 423 8.36 -23.55 6.18
N ARG A 424 8.06 -22.93 5.02
CA ARG A 424 8.88 -21.80 4.51
C ARG A 424 8.99 -20.66 5.53
N HIS A 425 7.89 -20.33 6.22
CA HIS A 425 7.90 -19.29 7.24
C HIS A 425 8.77 -19.67 8.44
N LEU A 426 8.63 -20.91 8.95
CA LEU A 426 9.49 -21.42 10.02
C LEU A 426 10.97 -21.33 9.61
N ARG A 427 11.32 -21.73 8.40
CA ARG A 427 12.71 -21.66 7.91
C ARG A 427 13.22 -20.22 7.93
N ASP A 428 12.41 -19.27 7.48
CA ASP A 428 12.78 -17.86 7.45
C ASP A 428 12.91 -17.26 8.86
N GLU A 429 12.07 -17.69 9.80
CA GLU A 429 12.14 -17.29 11.21
C GLU A 429 13.40 -17.85 11.89
N LEU A 430 13.66 -19.15 11.76
CA LEU A 430 14.83 -19.81 12.36
C LEU A 430 16.17 -19.24 11.83
N LYS A 431 16.20 -18.74 10.57
CA LYS A 431 17.37 -18.06 10.00
C LYS A 431 17.72 -16.73 10.68
N LEU A 432 16.79 -16.13 11.41
CA LEU A 432 17.04 -14.87 12.13
C LEU A 432 17.94 -15.06 13.35
N PHE A 433 18.11 -16.30 13.83
CA PHE A 433 18.91 -16.64 15.00
C PHE A 433 20.29 -17.21 14.58
N PRO A 434 21.35 -16.38 14.54
CA PRO A 434 22.64 -16.80 14.00
C PRO A 434 23.36 -17.85 14.85
N ASN A 435 23.07 -17.90 16.16
CA ASN A 435 23.72 -18.80 17.13
C ASN A 435 22.85 -19.99 17.54
N LEU A 436 21.83 -20.33 16.74
CA LEU A 436 20.96 -21.47 17.01
C LEU A 436 21.76 -22.80 16.96
N LYS A 437 21.85 -23.48 18.09
CA LYS A 437 22.58 -24.74 18.32
C LYS A 437 21.66 -25.95 18.49
N ALA A 438 20.42 -25.75 18.94
CA ALA A 438 19.47 -26.85 19.13
C ALA A 438 18.04 -26.46 18.77
N ILE A 439 17.26 -27.45 18.34
CA ILE A 439 15.82 -27.30 18.07
C ILE A 439 15.08 -28.38 18.84
N VAL A 440 14.18 -27.97 19.72
CA VAL A 440 13.29 -28.86 20.47
C VAL A 440 11.95 -28.91 19.75
N VAL A 441 11.51 -30.10 19.33
CA VAL A 441 10.24 -30.28 18.63
C VAL A 441 9.26 -31.03 19.53
N LEU A 442 8.12 -30.40 19.82
CA LEU A 442 7.15 -30.89 20.79
C LEU A 442 5.92 -31.49 20.09
N GLY A 443 5.74 -32.80 20.24
CA GLY A 443 4.56 -33.54 19.80
C GLY A 443 4.67 -34.13 18.39
N ASN A 444 3.86 -35.17 18.16
CA ASN A 444 3.94 -36.04 16.97
C ASN A 444 3.81 -35.28 15.64
N ASP A 445 2.79 -34.42 15.46
CA ASP A 445 2.60 -33.80 14.14
C ASP A 445 3.71 -32.77 13.83
N ALA A 446 4.18 -32.04 14.84
CA ALA A 446 5.31 -31.12 14.68
C ALA A 446 6.58 -31.89 14.32
N TYR A 447 6.80 -33.04 14.97
CA TYR A 447 7.89 -33.95 14.62
C TYR A 447 7.81 -34.42 13.17
N LEU A 448 6.68 -34.98 12.73
CA LEU A 448 6.52 -35.50 11.36
C LEU A 448 6.74 -34.41 10.31
N GLN A 449 6.20 -33.22 10.54
CA GLN A 449 6.35 -32.09 9.63
C GLN A 449 7.79 -31.55 9.61
N PHE A 450 8.44 -31.46 10.77
CA PHE A 450 9.83 -31.04 10.87
C PHE A 450 10.75 -32.00 10.11
N GLN A 451 10.58 -33.30 10.32
CA GLN A 451 11.33 -34.35 9.63
C GLN A 451 11.16 -34.28 8.11
N ARG A 452 9.91 -34.13 7.65
CA ARG A 452 9.60 -34.13 6.22
C ARG A 452 10.00 -32.86 5.49
N PHE A 453 9.72 -31.69 6.07
CA PHE A 453 9.78 -30.41 5.35
C PHE A 453 10.92 -29.48 5.79
N VAL A 454 11.49 -29.69 6.98
CA VAL A 454 12.65 -28.93 7.47
C VAL A 454 13.93 -29.73 7.26
N LEU A 455 13.94 -31.01 7.62
CA LEU A 455 15.07 -31.92 7.35
C LEU A 455 15.03 -32.53 5.94
N GLY A 456 13.89 -32.46 5.24
CA GLY A 456 13.76 -32.96 3.87
C GLY A 456 13.77 -34.49 3.76
N ARG A 457 13.47 -35.21 4.84
CA ARG A 457 13.51 -36.68 4.85
C ARG A 457 12.30 -37.26 4.11
N PRO A 458 12.48 -38.28 3.26
CA PRO A 458 11.36 -39.00 2.67
C PRO A 458 10.59 -39.76 3.76
N ALA A 459 9.28 -39.94 3.57
CA ALA A 459 8.41 -40.56 4.58
C ALA A 459 8.87 -41.97 5.03
N SER A 460 9.57 -42.70 4.16
CA SER A 460 10.14 -44.02 4.44
C SER A 460 11.28 -44.01 5.46
N GLU A 461 11.95 -42.87 5.66
CA GLU A 461 13.08 -42.72 6.57
C GLU A 461 12.66 -42.15 7.95
N ILE A 462 11.42 -41.69 8.09
CA ILE A 462 10.91 -41.08 9.32
C ILE A 462 10.45 -42.18 10.27
N LYS A 463 11.16 -42.34 11.39
CA LYS A 463 10.76 -43.25 12.48
C LYS A 463 9.45 -42.77 13.11
N SER A 464 8.63 -43.67 13.62
CA SER A 464 7.41 -43.26 14.33
C SER A 464 7.76 -42.56 15.65
N PHE A 465 7.05 -41.48 15.96
CA PHE A 465 7.24 -40.68 17.17
C PHE A 465 7.14 -41.53 18.44
N ASP A 466 6.13 -42.41 18.51
CA ASP A 466 5.95 -43.31 19.65
C ASP A 466 7.08 -44.32 19.82
N SER A 467 7.74 -44.73 18.73
CA SER A 467 8.90 -45.63 18.80
C SER A 467 10.14 -44.90 19.33
N LEU A 468 10.31 -43.62 18.96
CA LEU A 468 11.44 -42.80 19.41
C LEU A 468 11.40 -42.46 20.91
N LEU A 469 10.21 -42.32 21.48
CA LEU A 469 10.04 -41.85 22.86
C LEU A 469 9.96 -42.98 23.90
N LYS A 470 10.07 -44.25 23.51
CA LYS A 470 9.99 -45.39 24.46
C LYS A 470 11.08 -45.30 25.53
N GLY A 471 10.69 -44.96 26.76
CA GLY A 471 11.54 -44.99 27.95
C GLY A 471 11.59 -43.67 28.72
N GLN A 472 12.18 -42.63 28.13
CA GLN A 472 12.54 -41.38 28.84
C GLN A 472 11.64 -40.17 28.50
N GLY A 473 10.71 -40.31 27.55
CA GLY A 473 9.80 -39.22 27.16
C GLY A 473 10.42 -38.14 26.25
N TRP A 474 11.70 -38.27 25.89
CA TRP A 474 12.40 -37.41 24.93
C TRP A 474 13.41 -38.22 24.09
N HIS A 475 13.81 -37.67 22.95
CA HIS A 475 14.80 -38.25 22.05
C HIS A 475 15.69 -37.13 21.47
N GLY A 476 17.00 -37.32 21.51
CA GLY A 476 17.97 -36.41 20.91
C GLY A 476 18.60 -37.01 19.65
N GLU A 477 18.67 -36.22 18.58
CA GLU A 477 19.32 -36.60 17.33
C GLU A 477 20.16 -35.43 16.83
N ALA A 478 21.39 -35.70 16.38
CA ALA A 478 22.17 -34.72 15.62
C ALA A 478 21.72 -34.77 14.15
N ALA A 479 21.30 -33.63 13.60
CA ALA A 479 20.78 -33.57 12.24
C ALA A 479 21.26 -32.31 11.54
N GLN A 480 21.83 -32.46 10.35
CA GLN A 480 22.03 -31.30 9.49
C GLN A 480 20.67 -30.75 9.07
N VAL A 481 20.52 -29.43 9.17
CA VAL A 481 19.32 -28.72 8.72
C VAL A 481 19.66 -27.95 7.45
N PRO A 482 19.48 -28.53 6.24
CA PRO A 482 19.81 -27.85 4.98
C PRO A 482 19.14 -26.48 4.87
N ALA A 483 17.93 -26.37 5.39
CA ALA A 483 17.15 -25.14 5.41
C ALA A 483 17.81 -23.98 6.17
N LEU A 484 18.74 -24.25 7.10
CA LEU A 484 19.46 -23.25 7.90
C LEU A 484 20.93 -23.11 7.44
N GLY A 485 21.22 -23.43 6.18
CA GLY A 485 22.57 -23.33 5.63
C GLY A 485 23.48 -24.50 6.01
N GLY A 486 22.92 -25.68 6.32
CA GLY A 486 23.69 -26.89 6.61
C GLY A 486 24.28 -26.95 8.02
N ARG A 487 23.77 -26.11 8.94
CA ARG A 487 24.11 -26.19 10.37
C ARG A 487 23.73 -27.56 10.93
N THR A 488 24.61 -28.11 11.79
CA THR A 488 24.43 -29.42 12.44
C THR A 488 23.82 -29.24 13.82
#